data_AF-A0A9P7PSL6-F1
#
_entry.id   AF-A0A9P7PSL6-F1
#
_cell.length_a   1.000
_cell.length_b   1.000
_cell.length_c   1.000
_cell.angle_alpha   90.00
_cell.angle_beta   90.00
_cell.angle_gamma   90.00
#
_symmetry.space_group_name_H-M   'P 1'
#
loop_
_entity.id
_entity.type
_entity.pdbx_description
1 polymer ?
#
loop_
_entity_poly.entity_id
_entity_poly.type
_entity_poly.pdbx_seq_one_letter_code
_entity_poly.pdbx_strand_id
1 'polypeptide(L)'
;MAASLNALKATLDRIVVDPRYHHALALLKTARNGAVYGTKVRFPHALVMIFLFRSGTFRQKTTLVLRATKKHAFNLARFATIYKATMLALRYFGPNQGKE
;
A
#
# COMPACT_ATOMS: atom_id res chain seq x y z
N MET A 1 -23.13 20.78 9.27
CA MET A 1 -21.81 20.14 9.06
C MET A 1 -21.76 18.68 9.54
N ALA A 2 -22.26 18.34 10.73
CA ALA A 2 -22.20 16.96 11.25
C ALA A 2 -23.12 15.96 10.49
N ALA A 3 -24.32 16.39 10.09
CA ALA A 3 -25.27 15.54 9.36
C ALA A 3 -24.76 15.07 7.99
N SER A 4 -24.08 15.95 7.24
CA SER A 4 -23.48 15.62 5.94
C SER A 4 -22.29 14.67 6.08
N LEU A 5 -21.48 14.81 7.14
CA LEU A 5 -20.39 13.87 7.46
C LEU A 5 -20.91 12.49 7.84
N ASN A 6 -22.00 12.43 8.61
CA ASN A 6 -22.63 11.18 9.00
C ASN A 6 -23.30 10.47 7.80
N ALA A 7 -23.95 11.24 6.92
CA ALA A 7 -24.50 10.70 5.67
C ALA A 7 -23.38 10.14 4.77
N LEU A 8 -22.27 10.86 4.63
CA LEU A 8 -21.10 10.40 3.86
C LEU A 8 -20.51 9.12 4.44
N LYS A 9 -20.37 9.04 5.77
CA LYS A 9 -19.96 7.81 6.48
C LYS A 9 -20.89 6.65 6.18
N ALA A 10 -22.21 6.85 6.28
CA ALA A 10 -23.19 5.79 6.02
C ALA A 10 -23.15 5.28 4.57
N THR A 11 -22.91 6.16 3.59
CA THR A 11 -22.68 5.75 2.20
C THR A 11 -21.36 5.00 2.00
N LEU A 12 -20.29 5.43 2.67
CA LEU A 12 -18.99 4.74 2.60
C LEU A 12 -19.06 3.36 3.27
N ASP A 13 -19.74 3.25 4.41
CA ASP A 13 -19.95 1.96 5.10
C ASP A 13 -20.74 1.00 4.23
N ARG A 14 -21.79 1.46 3.53
CA ARG A 14 -22.52 0.64 2.55
C ARG A 14 -21.64 0.13 1.41
N ILE A 15 -20.72 0.96 0.90
CA ILE A 15 -19.79 0.59 -0.18
C ILE A 15 -18.71 -0.38 0.33
N VAL A 16 -18.26 -0.22 1.57
CA VAL A 16 -17.24 -1.07 2.20
C VAL A 16 -17.79 -2.46 2.55
N VAL A 17 -19.07 -2.54 2.94
CA VAL A 17 -19.75 -3.79 3.30
C VAL A 17 -20.24 -4.56 2.08
N ASP A 18 -20.30 -3.94 0.89
CA ASP A 18 -20.75 -4.61 -0.33
C ASP A 18 -19.76 -5.71 -0.77
N PRO A 19 -20.17 -7.01 -0.76
CA PRO A 19 -19.34 -8.17 -1.10
C PRO A 19 -18.58 -8.03 -2.42
N ARG A 20 -19.12 -7.25 -3.36
CA ARG A 20 -18.56 -7.05 -4.71
C ARG A 20 -17.25 -6.28 -4.70
N TYR A 21 -17.05 -5.39 -3.73
CA TYR A 21 -15.83 -4.56 -3.63
C TYR A 21 -14.81 -5.10 -2.64
N HIS A 22 -15.13 -6.12 -1.85
CA HIS A 22 -14.21 -6.70 -0.85
C HIS A 22 -12.86 -7.09 -1.46
N HIS A 23 -12.82 -7.66 -2.65
CA HIS A 23 -11.57 -8.06 -3.30
C HIS A 23 -10.73 -6.86 -3.76
N ALA A 24 -11.36 -5.85 -4.37
CA ALA A 24 -10.67 -4.63 -4.80
C ALA A 24 -10.17 -3.81 -3.60
N LEU A 25 -10.99 -3.66 -2.55
CA LEU A 25 -10.64 -2.98 -1.32
C LEU A 25 -9.55 -3.75 -0.55
N ALA A 26 -9.57 -5.08 -0.56
CA ALA A 26 -8.51 -5.90 0.02
C ALA A 26 -7.19 -5.73 -0.74
N LEU A 27 -7.21 -5.66 -2.08
CA LEU A 27 -6.02 -5.38 -2.88
C LEU A 27 -5.47 -3.99 -2.58
N LEU A 28 -6.32 -2.96 -2.51
CA LEU A 28 -5.91 -1.61 -2.17
C LEU A 28 -5.32 -1.52 -0.75
N LYS A 29 -5.96 -2.18 0.24
CA LYS A 29 -5.46 -2.27 1.61
C LYS A 29 -4.09 -2.95 1.66
N THR A 30 -3.92 -4.03 0.89
CA THR A 30 -2.66 -4.78 0.81
C THR A 30 -1.56 -3.94 0.17
N ALA A 31 -1.85 -3.26 -0.93
CA ALA A 31 -0.95 -2.32 -1.58
C ALA A 31 -0.53 -1.18 -0.64
N ARG A 32 -1.48 -0.57 0.08
CA ARG A 32 -1.21 0.47 1.08
C ARG A 32 -0.31 -0.05 2.20
N ASN A 33 -0.60 -1.24 2.72
CA ASN A 33 0.21 -1.83 3.78
C ASN A 33 1.65 -2.09 3.32
N GLY A 34 1.83 -2.62 2.11
CA GLY A 34 3.14 -2.78 1.47
C GLY A 34 3.88 -1.45 1.30
N ALA A 35 3.19 -0.40 0.84
CA ALA A 35 3.78 0.93 0.71
C ALA A 35 4.20 1.53 2.06
N VAL A 36 3.36 1.41 3.10
CA VAL A 36 3.65 1.93 4.45
C VAL A 36 4.82 1.19 5.07
N TYR A 37 4.85 -0.13 5.01
CA TYR A 37 5.95 -0.93 5.56
C TYR A 37 7.27 -0.64 4.82
N GLY A 38 7.25 -0.62 3.49
CA GLY A 38 8.43 -0.31 2.68
C GLY A 38 8.97 1.10 2.96
N THR A 39 8.08 2.07 3.20
CA THR A 39 8.46 3.42 3.61
C THR A 39 9.12 3.41 5.00
N LYS A 40 8.50 2.76 5.98
CA LYS A 40 9.01 2.72 7.37
C LYS A 40 10.43 2.14 7.47
N VAL A 41 10.74 1.10 6.71
CA VAL A 41 12.07 0.47 6.75
C VAL A 41 13.09 1.23 5.89
N ARG A 42 12.72 1.64 4.67
CA ARG A 42 13.68 2.24 3.71
C ARG A 42 13.97 3.70 3.96
N PHE A 43 13.00 4.46 4.47
CA PHE A 43 13.18 5.90 4.74
C PHE A 43 14.32 6.20 5.71
N PRO A 44 14.35 5.64 6.95
CA PRO A 44 15.45 5.91 7.87
C PRO A 44 16.79 5.43 7.31
N HIS A 45 16.83 4.27 6.65
CA HIS A 45 18.04 3.75 6.02
C HIS A 45 18.58 4.68 4.91
N ALA A 46 17.74 5.11 3.97
CA ALA A 46 18.16 6.04 2.92
C ALA A 46 18.55 7.40 3.48
N LEU A 47 17.87 7.86 4.53
CA LEU A 47 18.17 9.12 5.21
C LEU A 47 19.56 9.09 5.82
N VAL A 48 19.89 8.09 6.65
CA VAL A 48 21.23 8.00 7.25
C VAL A 48 22.31 7.84 6.19
N MET A 49 22.08 7.01 5.16
CA MET A 49 23.07 6.77 4.12
C MET A 49 23.38 8.03 3.29
N ILE A 50 22.36 8.81 2.92
CA ILE A 50 22.52 9.98 2.04
C ILE A 50 22.96 11.22 2.82
N PHE A 51 22.54 11.37 4.07
CA PHE A 51 22.99 12.48 4.89
C PHE A 51 24.44 12.31 5.34
N LEU A 52 24.81 11.10 5.78
CA LEU A 52 26.11 10.84 6.39
C LEU A 52 27.23 10.58 5.37
N PHE A 53 26.95 9.87 4.27
CA PHE A 53 28.01 9.41 3.35
C PHE A 53 28.00 10.04 1.97
N ARG A 54 26.95 10.80 1.60
CA ARG A 54 26.84 11.39 0.26
C ARG A 54 27.04 12.90 0.31
N SER A 55 27.98 13.44 -0.47
CA SER A 55 28.13 14.88 -0.63
C SER A 55 27.09 15.45 -1.60
N GLY A 56 26.58 16.66 -1.32
CA GLY A 56 25.60 17.34 -2.18
C GLY A 56 24.73 18.35 -1.43
N THR A 57 23.95 19.12 -2.18
CA THR A 57 23.03 20.12 -1.61
C THR A 57 21.87 19.45 -0.84
N PHE A 58 21.28 20.18 0.10
CA PHE A 58 20.15 19.68 0.89
C PHE A 58 18.95 19.25 0.01
N ARG A 59 18.64 20.00 -1.07
CA ARG A 59 17.60 19.62 -2.04
C ARG A 59 17.90 18.32 -2.79
N GLN A 60 19.16 18.10 -3.17
CA GLN A 60 19.56 16.86 -3.84
C GLN A 60 19.45 15.67 -2.89
N LYS A 61 19.91 15.82 -1.64
CA LYS A 61 19.82 14.77 -0.61
C LYS A 61 18.38 14.36 -0.35
N THR A 62 17.48 15.31 -0.08
CA THR A 62 16.06 15.02 0.19
C THR A 62 15.36 14.40 -1.01
N THR A 63 15.60 14.90 -2.22
CA THR A 63 15.04 14.31 -3.45
C THR A 63 15.47 12.86 -3.62
N LEU A 64 16.73 12.55 -3.29
CA LEU A 64 17.29 11.22 -3.47
C LEU A 64 16.78 10.22 -2.43
N VAL A 65 16.62 10.66 -1.17
CA VAL A 65 15.94 9.89 -0.12
C VAL A 65 14.51 9.59 -0.58
N LEU A 66 13.74 10.60 -0.98
CA LEU A 66 12.35 10.43 -1.42
C LEU A 66 12.23 9.50 -2.64
N ARG A 67 13.13 9.62 -3.63
CA ARG A 67 13.16 8.71 -4.79
C ARG A 67 13.43 7.27 -4.38
N ALA A 68 14.42 7.05 -3.52
CA ALA A 68 14.78 5.72 -3.04
C ALA A 68 13.64 5.08 -2.23
N THR A 69 13.02 5.84 -1.34
CA THR A 69 11.87 5.41 -0.55
C THR A 69 10.67 5.11 -1.43
N LYS A 70 10.32 6.00 -2.37
CA LYS A 70 9.20 5.78 -3.31
C LYS A 70 9.41 4.52 -4.14
N LYS A 71 10.60 4.32 -4.71
CA LYS A 71 10.90 3.13 -5.53
C LYS A 71 10.70 1.84 -4.73
N HIS A 72 11.22 1.80 -3.50
CA HIS A 72 11.08 0.61 -2.65
C HIS A 72 9.64 0.37 -2.18
N ALA A 73 8.95 1.44 -1.75
CA ALA A 73 7.54 1.36 -1.35
C ALA A 73 6.65 0.87 -2.50
N PHE A 74 6.85 1.37 -3.72
CA PHE A 74 6.10 0.92 -4.91
C PHE A 74 6.40 -0.52 -5.28
N ASN A 75 7.67 -0.95 -5.24
CA ASN A 75 8.02 -2.33 -5.51
C ASN A 75 7.35 -3.29 -4.52
N LEU A 76 7.35 -2.94 -3.23
CA LEU A 76 6.72 -3.77 -2.20
C LEU A 76 5.19 -3.79 -2.32
N ALA A 77 4.57 -2.64 -2.61
CA ALA A 77 3.14 -2.56 -2.89
C ALA A 77 2.77 -3.44 -4.09
N ARG A 78 3.55 -3.37 -5.18
CA ARG A 78 3.32 -4.16 -6.40
C ARG A 78 3.46 -5.66 -6.14
N PHE A 79 4.49 -6.06 -5.41
CA PHE A 79 4.68 -7.46 -4.99
C PHE A 79 3.49 -7.96 -4.16
N ALA A 80 3.09 -7.22 -3.14
CA ALA A 80 1.98 -7.60 -2.27
C ALA A 80 0.64 -7.66 -3.06
N THR A 81 0.45 -6.77 -4.04
CA THR A 81 -0.72 -6.75 -4.91
C THR A 81 -0.76 -7.96 -5.84
N ILE A 82 0.35 -8.28 -6.50
CA ILE A 82 0.48 -9.46 -7.37
C ILE A 82 0.22 -10.73 -6.56
N TYR A 83 0.86 -10.88 -5.41
CA TYR A 83 0.65 -12.03 -4.53
C TYR A 83 -0.82 -12.20 -4.15
N LYS A 84 -1.49 -11.11 -3.72
CA LYS A 84 -2.90 -11.15 -3.34
C LYS A 84 -3.82 -11.44 -4.53
N ALA A 85 -3.49 -10.91 -5.71
CA ALA A 85 -4.22 -11.18 -6.94
C ALA A 85 -4.06 -12.65 -7.37
N THR A 86 -2.86 -13.20 -7.28
CA THR A 86 -2.59 -14.63 -7.54
C THR A 86 -3.34 -15.51 -6.55
N MET A 87 -3.30 -15.22 -5.25
CA MET A 87 -4.08 -15.94 -4.23
C MET A 87 -5.58 -15.89 -4.52
N LEU A 88 -6.10 -14.75 -4.98
CA LEU A 88 -7.49 -14.63 -5.37
C LEU A 88 -7.80 -15.48 -6.61
N ALA A 89 -6.95 -15.46 -7.64
CA ALA A 89 -7.09 -16.29 -8.82
C ALA A 89 -7.06 -17.79 -8.47
N LEU A 90 -6.12 -18.22 -7.62
CA LEU A 90 -6.07 -19.59 -7.10
C LEU A 90 -7.32 -19.96 -6.30
N ARG A 91 -7.92 -19.02 -5.55
CA ARG A 91 -9.20 -19.26 -4.87
C ARG A 91 -10.35 -19.47 -5.85
N TYR A 92 -10.36 -18.75 -6.98
CA TYR A 92 -11.39 -18.90 -8.01
C TYR A 92 -11.23 -20.17 -8.85
N PHE A 93 -10.00 -20.52 -9.23
CA PHE A 93 -9.71 -21.65 -10.14
C PHE A 93 -9.26 -22.95 -9.44
N GLY A 94 -8.96 -22.90 -8.14
CA GLY A 94 -8.46 -24.03 -7.37
C GLY A 94 -9.57 -25.04 -7.00
N PRO A 95 -9.22 -26.32 -6.80
CA PRO A 95 -10.18 -27.39 -6.52
C PRO A 95 -10.85 -27.32 -5.13
N ASN A 96 -10.37 -26.47 -4.22
CA ASN A 96 -10.97 -26.25 -2.90
C ASN A 96 -11.72 -24.91 -2.86
N GLN A 97 -12.77 -24.78 -3.68
CA GLN A 97 -13.72 -23.67 -3.52
C GLN A 97 -14.40 -23.80 -2.14
N GLY A 98 -14.00 -22.97 -1.17
CA GLY A 98 -14.76 -22.79 0.07
C GLY A 98 -14.33 -23.55 1.32
N LYS A 99 -13.05 -23.93 1.47
CA LYS A 99 -12.54 -24.33 2.80
C LYS A 99 -12.00 -23.11 3.53
N GLU A 100 -12.87 -22.49 4.32
CA GLU A 100 -12.48 -21.65 5.46
C GLU A 100 -11.91 -22.50 6.59
#